data_AF-A0A7R9EWB5-F1
#
_entry.id   AF-A0A7R9EWB5-F1
#
_cell.length_a   1.000
_cell.length_b   1.000
_cell.length_c   1.000
_cell.angle_alpha   90.00
_cell.angle_beta   90.00
_cell.angle_gamma   90.00
#
_symmetry.space_group_name_H-M   'P 1'
#
loop_
_entity.id
_entity.type
_entity.pdbx_description
1 polymer ?
#
loop_
_entity_poly.entity_id
_entity_poly.type
_entity_poly.pdbx_seq_one_letter_code
_entity_poly.pdbx_strand_id
1 'polypeptide(L)'
;MNSRVTPITPSSLGSCQRTPLYSITSSWPRVPSHDLLDHLDQSESLNLHSRRVEAKRTKKVGITGKYGTRYGASLRKMVKKMEITQHSKYTCTFCGKDAMKRSCVGIWSCKRCKRTVAGGAWVYSTTAAASVRSAVRRLREVKEQ
;
A
#
# COMPACT_ATOMS: atom_id res chain seq x y z
N MET A 1 -11.79 -54.48 2.09
CA MET A 1 -12.92 -54.67 1.14
C MET A 1 -13.85 -53.47 1.23
N ASN A 2 -13.70 -52.59 0.24
CA ASN A 2 -14.55 -51.50 -0.27
C ASN A 2 -15.65 -50.87 0.60
N SER A 3 -15.38 -49.64 1.06
CA SER A 3 -16.37 -48.62 1.39
C SER A 3 -16.97 -48.04 0.10
N ARG A 4 -18.30 -48.13 -0.03
CA ARG A 4 -19.10 -47.80 -1.22
C ARG A 4 -19.45 -46.30 -1.21
N VAL A 5 -18.92 -45.54 -2.16
CA VAL A 5 -19.33 -44.14 -2.42
C VAL A 5 -20.59 -44.17 -3.27
N THR A 6 -21.67 -43.54 -2.81
CA THR A 6 -22.90 -43.34 -3.59
C THR A 6 -22.78 -42.11 -4.49
N PRO A 7 -23.15 -42.19 -5.78
CA PRO A 7 -23.13 -41.04 -6.69
C PRO A 7 -24.37 -40.16 -6.48
N ILE A 8 -24.18 -38.84 -6.48
CA ILE A 8 -25.27 -37.86 -6.58
C ILE A 8 -25.50 -37.57 -8.06
N THR A 9 -26.70 -37.87 -8.55
CA THR A 9 -27.16 -37.60 -9.92
C THR A 9 -27.45 -36.12 -10.14
N PRO A 10 -27.11 -35.53 -11.30
CA PRO A 10 -27.53 -34.17 -11.68
C PRO A 10 -28.86 -34.22 -12.47
N SER A 11 -29.91 -33.59 -11.94
CA SER A 11 -31.17 -33.39 -12.67
C SER A 11 -31.15 -32.10 -13.50
N SER A 12 -31.07 -32.31 -14.81
CA SER A 12 -31.59 -31.54 -15.96
C SER A 12 -32.32 -30.20 -15.74
N LEU A 13 -31.76 -29.17 -16.38
CA LEU A 13 -32.34 -28.33 -17.46
C LEU A 13 -33.80 -27.85 -17.37
N GLY A 14 -33.93 -26.52 -17.40
CA GLY A 14 -35.11 -25.75 -17.85
C GLY A 14 -35.22 -24.44 -17.06
N SER A 15 -35.42 -23.24 -17.61
CA SER A 15 -35.53 -22.74 -18.97
C SER A 15 -35.31 -21.23 -18.90
N CYS A 16 -34.54 -20.69 -19.85
CA CYS A 16 -34.36 -19.27 -20.09
C CYS A 16 -35.69 -18.63 -20.49
N GLN A 17 -36.20 -17.67 -19.69
CA GLN A 17 -37.14 -16.67 -20.21
C GLN A 17 -36.67 -15.27 -19.83
N ARG A 18 -36.62 -14.46 -20.87
CA ARG A 18 -36.13 -13.09 -20.96
C ARG A 18 -37.34 -12.16 -21.00
N THR A 19 -37.14 -10.92 -20.54
CA THR A 19 -37.91 -9.65 -20.75
C THR A 19 -38.64 -9.10 -19.51
N PRO A 20 -38.93 -7.77 -19.43
CA PRO A 20 -38.13 -6.61 -19.85
C PRO A 20 -38.09 -5.47 -18.80
N LEU A 21 -37.35 -4.41 -19.16
CA LEU A 21 -37.17 -3.10 -18.51
C LEU A 21 -38.45 -2.37 -18.07
N TYR A 22 -38.38 -1.67 -16.92
CA TYR A 22 -38.89 -0.30 -16.71
C TYR A 22 -38.23 0.27 -15.41
N SER A 23 -37.28 1.20 -15.52
CA SER A 23 -37.44 2.65 -15.31
C SER A 23 -37.91 3.08 -13.91
N ILE A 24 -36.97 3.32 -13.00
CA ILE A 24 -37.10 4.35 -11.96
C ILE A 24 -35.82 5.17 -11.93
N THR A 25 -35.87 6.31 -12.61
CA THR A 25 -34.88 7.38 -12.56
C THR A 25 -35.10 8.19 -11.28
N SER A 26 -34.26 8.01 -10.27
CA SER A 26 -34.14 8.97 -9.17
C SER A 26 -32.89 9.82 -9.40
N SER A 27 -33.15 11.00 -9.94
CA SER A 27 -32.27 12.15 -10.12
C SER A 27 -31.35 12.42 -8.92
N TRP A 28 -30.05 12.30 -9.13
CA TRP A 28 -29.05 12.92 -8.24
C TRP A 28 -28.78 14.35 -8.75
N PRO A 29 -28.89 15.37 -7.90
CA PRO A 29 -28.75 16.76 -8.31
C PRO A 29 -27.31 17.07 -8.73
N ARG A 30 -27.22 17.76 -9.87
CA ARG A 30 -26.04 18.39 -10.44
C ARG A 30 -25.78 19.70 -9.70
N VAL A 31 -24.59 19.85 -9.11
CA VAL A 31 -24.11 21.11 -8.53
C VAL A 31 -23.05 21.71 -9.48
N PRO A 32 -23.27 22.89 -10.08
CA PRO A 32 -22.26 23.61 -10.85
C PRO A 32 -21.59 24.75 -10.06
N SER A 33 -20.28 24.89 -10.31
CA SER A 33 -19.48 26.11 -10.41
C SER A 33 -19.41 27.10 -9.23
N HIS A 34 -18.25 27.11 -8.57
CA HIS A 34 -17.60 28.38 -8.25
C HIS A 34 -16.12 28.27 -8.55
N ASP A 35 -15.75 28.80 -9.72
CA ASP A 35 -14.45 29.40 -9.96
C ASP A 35 -14.18 30.42 -8.85
N LEU A 36 -13.10 30.26 -8.10
CA LEU A 36 -12.34 31.36 -7.49
C LEU A 36 -11.08 30.78 -6.83
N LEU A 37 -10.02 30.63 -7.62
CA LEU A 37 -8.76 31.36 -7.46
C LEU A 37 -7.71 30.70 -8.37
N ASP A 38 -7.69 31.15 -9.61
CA ASP A 38 -6.43 31.37 -10.31
C ASP A 38 -5.68 32.47 -9.56
N HIS A 39 -4.60 32.10 -8.87
CA HIS A 39 -3.47 33.00 -8.66
C HIS A 39 -2.21 32.23 -9.06
N LEU A 40 -1.82 32.49 -10.31
CA LEU A 40 -0.46 32.81 -10.72
C LEU A 40 0.62 32.55 -9.66
N ASP A 41 1.45 31.54 -9.92
CA ASP A 41 2.89 31.83 -9.96
C ASP A 41 3.52 31.15 -11.18
N GLN A 42 3.44 31.88 -12.29
CA GLN A 42 4.38 31.75 -13.40
C GLN A 42 5.64 32.53 -13.03
N SER A 43 6.61 31.95 -12.31
CA SER A 43 8.00 32.45 -12.34
C SER A 43 9.05 31.58 -11.61
N GLU A 44 9.21 30.29 -11.94
CA GLU A 44 10.55 29.66 -11.82
C GLU A 44 10.88 28.82 -13.06
N SER A 45 10.84 29.48 -14.21
CA SER A 45 11.69 29.09 -15.33
C SER A 45 13.15 29.36 -14.95
N LEU A 46 13.91 28.27 -14.91
CA LEU A 46 15.35 28.12 -15.21
C LEU A 46 16.04 27.21 -14.19
N ASN A 47 15.67 25.93 -14.22
CA ASN A 47 16.65 24.88 -13.96
C ASN A 47 16.44 23.73 -14.93
N LEU A 48 16.82 23.99 -16.19
CA LEU A 48 17.07 22.97 -17.19
C LEU A 48 18.37 22.21 -16.84
N HIS A 49 18.45 21.67 -15.62
CA HIS A 49 19.43 20.63 -15.33
C HIS A 49 18.90 19.37 -15.99
N SER A 50 19.42 19.12 -17.19
CA SER A 50 19.36 17.89 -17.95
C SER A 50 19.54 16.66 -17.04
N ARG A 51 18.45 16.19 -16.43
CA ARG A 51 18.36 14.81 -16.00
C ARG A 51 18.18 14.03 -17.28
N ARG A 52 19.25 13.36 -17.72
CA ARG A 52 19.14 12.19 -18.58
C ARG A 52 18.01 11.33 -18.03
N VAL A 53 16.83 11.37 -18.67
CA VAL A 53 15.71 10.52 -18.29
C VAL A 53 16.10 9.14 -18.79
N GLU A 54 16.80 8.39 -17.95
CA GLU A 54 16.98 6.96 -18.14
C GLU A 54 15.61 6.35 -18.46
N ALA A 55 15.48 5.64 -19.58
CA ALA A 55 14.21 5.06 -19.97
C ALA A 55 13.72 4.14 -18.84
N LYS A 56 12.55 4.47 -18.25
CA LYS A 56 11.97 3.67 -17.17
C LYS A 56 11.75 2.24 -17.68
N ARG A 57 12.59 1.30 -17.23
CA ARG A 57 12.58 -0.11 -17.65
C ARG A 57 11.22 -0.78 -17.55
N THR A 58 10.39 -0.39 -16.57
CA THR A 58 9.09 -1.03 -16.35
C THR A 58 7.99 -0.01 -16.07
N LYS A 59 6.81 -0.21 -16.69
CA LYS A 59 5.63 0.63 -16.47
C LYS A 59 4.91 0.28 -15.17
N LYS A 60 4.66 -1.01 -14.91
CA LYS A 60 3.80 -1.49 -13.82
C LYS A 60 4.55 -2.29 -12.74
N VAL A 61 5.49 -3.15 -13.12
CA VAL A 61 6.02 -4.20 -12.22
C VAL A 61 7.05 -3.71 -11.19
N GLY A 62 7.90 -2.73 -11.53
CA GLY A 62 8.93 -2.23 -10.61
C GLY A 62 9.87 -3.33 -10.11
N ILE A 63 10.15 -3.34 -8.80
CA ILE A 63 11.07 -4.30 -8.14
C ILE A 63 10.68 -5.78 -8.35
N THR A 64 9.38 -6.06 -8.52
CA THR A 64 8.88 -7.42 -8.78
C THR A 64 9.14 -7.93 -10.21
N GLY A 65 9.81 -7.13 -11.05
CA GLY A 65 10.27 -7.57 -12.37
C GLY A 65 11.20 -8.79 -12.33
N LYS A 66 11.88 -9.03 -11.20
CA LYS A 66 12.74 -10.22 -10.99
C LYS A 66 11.98 -11.55 -11.09
N TYR A 67 10.68 -11.56 -10.83
CA TYR A 67 9.87 -12.78 -10.87
C TYR A 67 9.39 -13.15 -12.28
N GLY A 68 9.49 -12.23 -13.25
CA GLY A 68 9.04 -12.44 -14.62
C GLY A 68 7.54 -12.74 -14.71
N THR A 69 7.17 -13.76 -15.48
CA THR A 69 5.78 -14.17 -15.74
C THR A 69 5.19 -15.05 -14.63
N ARG A 70 6.04 -15.67 -13.80
CA ARG A 70 5.66 -16.64 -12.74
C ARG A 70 4.82 -15.99 -11.63
N TYR A 71 3.97 -16.75 -10.95
CA TYR A 71 3.14 -16.35 -9.79
C TYR A 71 1.92 -15.46 -10.05
N GLY A 72 1.77 -14.85 -11.23
CA GLY A 72 0.58 -14.06 -11.57
C GLY A 72 0.54 -12.64 -10.97
N ALA A 73 -0.43 -11.84 -11.42
CA ALA A 73 -0.44 -10.39 -11.17
C ALA A 73 -0.80 -9.99 -9.73
N SER A 74 -1.73 -10.71 -9.08
CA SER A 74 -2.19 -10.38 -7.72
C SER A 74 -1.08 -10.51 -6.69
N LEU A 75 -0.40 -11.67 -6.68
CA LEU A 75 0.73 -11.93 -5.78
C LEU A 75 1.86 -10.91 -5.96
N ARG A 76 2.22 -10.60 -7.22
CA ARG A 76 3.25 -9.59 -7.52
C ARG A 76 2.87 -8.19 -7.03
N LYS A 77 1.59 -7.79 -7.09
CA LYS A 77 1.14 -6.49 -6.56
C LYS A 77 1.30 -6.42 -5.03
N MET A 78 1.00 -7.49 -4.31
CA MET A 78 1.15 -7.55 -2.85
C MET A 78 2.63 -7.52 -2.44
N VAL A 79 3.44 -8.38 -3.06
CA VAL A 79 4.89 -8.45 -2.82
C VAL A 79 5.58 -7.14 -3.17
N LYS A 80 5.16 -6.45 -4.23
CA LYS A 80 5.70 -5.13 -4.59
C LYS A 80 5.57 -4.13 -3.45
N LYS A 81 4.42 -4.07 -2.76
CA LYS A 81 4.21 -3.14 -1.63
C LYS A 81 5.16 -3.47 -0.47
N MET A 82 5.30 -4.76 -0.14
CA MET A 82 6.20 -5.23 0.93
C MET A 82 7.68 -5.02 0.59
N GLU A 83 8.08 -5.29 -0.67
CA GLU A 83 9.46 -5.15 -1.12
C GLU A 83 9.91 -3.70 -1.26
N ILE A 84 9.00 -2.78 -1.60
CA ILE A 84 9.30 -1.34 -1.65
C ILE A 84 9.51 -0.83 -0.22
N THR A 85 8.58 -1.13 0.69
CA THR A 85 8.65 -0.65 2.07
C THR A 85 9.87 -1.18 2.80
N GLN A 86 10.20 -2.47 2.66
CA GLN A 86 11.38 -3.03 3.34
C GLN A 86 12.72 -2.43 2.86
N HIS A 87 12.83 -2.06 1.58
CA HIS A 87 14.06 -1.54 0.99
C HIS A 87 14.15 -0.01 1.07
N SER A 88 13.05 0.65 1.41
CA SER A 88 13.02 2.09 1.65
C SER A 88 13.90 2.45 2.85
N LYS A 89 14.45 3.67 2.83
CA LYS A 89 15.12 4.24 3.99
C LYS A 89 14.08 4.99 4.81
N TYR A 90 14.08 4.78 6.12
CA TYR A 90 13.19 5.49 7.03
C TYR A 90 13.94 6.57 7.82
N THR A 91 13.18 7.55 8.30
CA THR A 91 13.63 8.57 9.25
C THR A 91 13.97 7.92 10.59
N CYS A 92 15.19 8.15 11.08
CA CYS A 92 15.58 7.68 12.41
C CYS A 92 15.05 8.64 13.49
N THR A 93 14.30 8.13 14.46
CA THR A 93 13.75 8.92 15.59
C THR A 93 14.82 9.50 16.51
N PHE A 94 16.05 9.00 16.46
CA PHE A 94 17.14 9.43 17.35
C PHE A 94 18.05 10.48 16.75
N CYS A 95 18.31 10.41 15.44
CA CYS A 95 19.23 11.32 14.77
C CYS A 95 18.57 12.17 13.68
N GLY A 96 17.27 11.99 13.42
CA GLY A 96 16.48 12.75 12.43
C GLY A 96 16.81 12.47 10.96
N LYS A 97 17.86 11.70 10.66
CA LYS A 97 18.32 11.42 9.28
C LYS A 97 17.68 10.18 8.68
N ASP A 98 17.49 10.18 7.35
CA ASP A 98 17.00 9.06 6.54
C ASP A 98 18.08 7.99 6.29
N ALA A 99 18.44 7.30 7.36
CA ALA A 99 19.52 6.31 7.33
C ALA A 99 19.14 4.97 7.95
N MET A 100 17.87 4.81 8.31
CA MET A 100 17.39 3.57 8.89
C MET A 100 17.14 2.53 7.80
N LYS A 101 17.75 1.37 7.96
CA LYS A 101 17.60 0.23 7.06
C LYS A 101 17.26 -1.04 7.83
N ARG A 102 16.53 -1.93 7.18
CA ARG A 102 16.23 -3.26 7.70
C ARG A 102 17.50 -4.12 7.68
N SER A 103 17.83 -4.74 8.81
CA SER A 103 18.92 -5.73 8.90
C SER A 103 18.35 -7.14 8.82
N CYS A 104 17.40 -7.44 9.72
CA CYS A 104 16.68 -8.71 9.78
C CYS A 104 15.17 -8.43 9.90
N VAL A 105 14.35 -9.48 9.88
CA VAL A 105 12.90 -9.35 10.16
C VAL A 105 12.72 -8.69 11.53
N GLY A 106 12.00 -7.57 11.58
CA GLY A 106 11.71 -6.86 12.83
C GLY A 106 12.89 -6.08 13.44
N ILE A 107 14.11 -6.19 12.90
CA ILE A 107 15.28 -5.48 13.40
C ILE A 107 15.75 -4.44 12.38
N TRP A 108 15.76 -3.19 12.81
CA TRP A 108 16.15 -2.03 12.02
C TRP A 108 17.42 -1.40 12.59
N SER A 109 18.39 -1.08 11.73
CA SER A 109 19.64 -0.43 12.13
C SER A 109 19.82 0.90 11.41
N CYS A 110 20.20 1.92 12.16
CA CYS A 110 20.56 3.21 11.57
C CYS A 110 22.03 3.21 11.15
N LYS A 111 22.32 3.53 9.89
CA LYS A 111 23.71 3.61 9.41
C LYS A 111 24.52 4.74 10.05
N ARG A 112 23.87 5.83 10.47
CA ARG A 112 24.52 7.03 11.02
C ARG A 112 24.78 6.92 12.51
N CYS A 113 23.72 6.77 13.32
CA CYS A 113 23.85 6.68 14.79
C CYS A 113 24.11 5.26 15.31
N LYS A 114 24.18 4.25 14.44
CA LYS A 114 24.43 2.83 14.76
C LYS A 114 23.45 2.19 15.75
N ARG A 115 22.35 2.88 16.08
CA ARG A 115 21.31 2.35 16.95
C ARG A 115 20.48 1.30 16.23
N THR A 116 20.25 0.18 16.92
CA THR A 116 19.35 -0.89 16.51
C THR A 116 18.02 -0.75 17.24
N VAL A 117 16.93 -0.94 16.51
CA VAL A 117 15.56 -0.74 17.00
C VAL A 117 14.70 -1.91 16.55
N ALA A 118 13.85 -2.40 17.45
CA ALA A 118 12.81 -3.37 17.12
C ALA A 118 11.61 -2.64 16.50
N GLY A 119 11.10 -3.15 15.38
CA GLY A 119 10.01 -2.56 14.61
C GLY A 119 9.20 -3.61 13.87
N GLY A 120 8.45 -3.18 12.85
CA GLY A 120 7.67 -4.09 12.02
C GLY A 120 8.53 -4.96 11.10
N ALA A 121 7.94 -6.05 10.58
CA ALA A 121 8.61 -6.97 9.67
C ALA A 121 9.04 -6.32 8.34
N TRP A 122 8.19 -5.44 7.77
CA TRP A 122 8.41 -4.76 6.49
C TRP A 122 8.43 -3.24 6.59
N VAL A 123 7.85 -2.67 7.65
CA VAL A 123 7.75 -1.23 7.91
C VAL A 123 8.38 -0.91 9.25
N TYR A 124 9.15 0.18 9.34
CA TYR A 124 9.84 0.58 10.57
C TYR A 124 8.89 0.77 11.78
N SER A 125 7.80 1.52 11.60
CA SER A 125 6.74 1.65 12.61
C SER A 125 5.40 1.20 12.05
N THR A 126 4.77 0.23 12.71
CA THR A 126 3.39 -0.17 12.39
C THR A 126 2.39 0.80 13.02
N THR A 127 1.18 0.87 12.45
CA THR A 127 0.07 1.68 12.99
C THR A 127 -0.34 1.22 14.37
N ALA A 128 -0.47 -0.10 14.59
CA ALA A 128 -0.76 -0.66 15.90
C ALA A 128 0.29 -0.27 16.96
N ALA A 129 1.59 -0.34 16.63
CA ALA A 129 2.64 0.07 17.56
C ALA A 129 2.58 1.58 17.87
N ALA A 130 2.20 2.41 16.90
CA ALA A 130 2.00 3.83 17.14
C ALA A 130 0.84 4.09 18.12
N SER A 131 -0.29 3.41 17.94
CA SER A 131 -1.44 3.52 18.85
C SER A 131 -1.11 3.06 20.27
N VAL A 132 -0.37 1.94 20.41
CA VAL A 132 0.05 1.44 21.73
C VAL A 132 0.97 2.43 22.43
N ARG A 133 1.94 3.04 21.73
CA ARG A 133 2.82 4.06 22.31
C ARG A 133 2.03 5.25 22.85
N SER A 134 1.03 5.73 22.10
CA SER A 134 0.17 6.83 22.53
C SER A 134 -0.72 6.45 23.71
N ALA A 135 -1.30 5.24 23.70
CA ALA A 135 -2.14 4.76 24.80
C ALA A 135 -1.36 4.59 26.10
N VAL A 136 -0.17 3.98 26.04
CA VAL A 136 0.70 3.81 27.21
C VAL A 136 1.13 5.15 27.78
N ARG A 137 1.48 6.12 26.92
CA ARG A 137 1.82 7.47 27.36
C ARG A 137 0.68 8.10 28.17
N ARG A 138 -0.54 8.11 27.61
CA ARG A 138 -1.73 8.66 28.28
C ARG A 138 -2.03 7.98 29.61
N LEU A 139 -1.93 6.66 29.68
CA LEU A 139 -2.19 5.90 30.91
C LEU A 139 -1.16 6.18 32.01
N ARG A 140 0.09 6.50 31.65
CA ARG A 140 1.12 6.89 32.62
C ARG A 140 0.84 8.28 33.21
N GLU A 141 0.44 9.23 32.38
CA GLU A 141 0.08 10.58 32.80
C GLU A 141 -1.10 10.57 33.81
N VAL A 142 -2.09 9.69 33.60
CA VAL A 142 -3.24 9.55 34.54
C VAL A 142 -2.85 8.93 35.88
N LYS A 143 -1.81 8.08 35.93
CA LYS A 143 -1.39 7.42 37.18
C LYS A 143 -0.57 8.35 38.09
N GLU A 144 0.09 9.35 37.53
CA GLU A 144 0.94 10.29 38.29
C GLU A 144 0.13 11.45 38.92
N GLN A 145 -1.15 11.55 38.56
CA GLN A 145 -2.13 12.49 39.12
C GLN A 145 -2.82 11.90 40.35
#